data_AF-K1TCX9-F1
#
_entry.id   AF-K1TCX9-F1
#
_cell.length_a   1.000
_cell.length_b   1.000
_cell.length_c   1.000
_cell.angle_alpha   90.00
_cell.angle_beta   90.00
_cell.angle_gamma   90.00
#
_symmetry.space_group_name_H-M   'P 1'
#
loop_
_entity.id
_entity.type
_entity.pdbx_description
1 polymer ?
#
loop_
_entity_poly.entity_id
_entity_poly.type
_entity_poly.pdbx_seq_one_letter_code
_entity_poly.pdbx_strand_id
1 'polypeptide(L)'
;MVGLSDAEGDAEKISEIIKTHLNPIPEFKLSFEKDNDKTFVIVEVMKGQQTPYYYEGDGQLIAFMRIGNESVPATPSQLRELVLRGSGESYDSLKSRYDFNNMSFTKLKSVYKQRTGNTFEDTDYESFGLIDEKGNLTNAGALLA
;
A
#
# COMPACT_ATOMS: atom_id res chain seq x y z
N MET A 1 26.38 -2.09 22.51
CA MET A 1 26.40 -1.48 21.16
C MET A 1 27.75 -0.83 20.89
N VAL A 2 28.17 -0.78 19.62
CA VAL A 2 29.35 -0.04 19.13
C VAL A 2 28.82 1.16 18.35
N GLY A 3 29.32 2.38 18.63
CA GLY A 3 28.91 3.60 17.94
C GLY A 3 29.65 3.81 16.62
N LEU A 4 29.21 4.79 15.83
CA LEU A 4 29.87 5.21 14.59
C LEU A 4 31.06 6.13 14.90
N SER A 5 32.15 5.96 14.16
CA SER A 5 33.34 6.81 14.26
C SER A 5 33.13 8.19 13.62
N ASP A 6 32.34 8.25 12.54
CA ASP A 6 31.99 9.47 11.82
C ASP A 6 30.49 9.46 11.51
N ALA A 7 29.68 9.73 12.54
CA ALA A 7 28.24 9.66 12.43
C ALA A 7 27.69 10.67 11.39
N GLU A 8 28.29 11.85 11.29
CA GLU A 8 27.85 12.90 10.35
C GLU A 8 28.09 12.47 8.90
N GLY A 9 29.32 12.02 8.58
CA GLY A 9 29.63 11.55 7.23
C GLY A 9 28.82 10.30 6.84
N ASP A 10 28.54 9.40 7.79
CA ASP A 10 27.69 8.24 7.53
C ASP A 10 26.22 8.64 7.31
N ALA A 11 25.70 9.62 8.06
CA ALA A 11 24.35 10.14 7.85
C ALA A 11 24.18 10.80 6.47
N GLU A 12 25.19 11.55 6.02
CA GLU A 12 25.20 12.15 4.67
C GLU A 12 25.14 11.08 3.58
N LYS A 13 25.99 10.04 3.68
CA LYS A 13 25.99 8.91 2.72
C LYS A 13 24.66 8.16 2.72
N ILE A 14 24.06 7.91 3.89
CA ILE A 14 22.74 7.27 3.99
C ILE A 14 21.68 8.11 3.28
N SER A 15 21.68 9.43 3.51
CA SER A 15 20.76 10.37 2.86
C SER A 15 20.92 10.36 1.35
N GLU A 16 22.16 10.36 0.86
CA GLU A 16 22.48 10.29 -0.57
C GLU A 16 22.01 8.98 -1.19
N ILE A 17 22.32 7.83 -0.57
CA ILE A 17 21.90 6.51 -1.07
C ILE A 17 20.37 6.43 -1.18
N ILE A 18 19.64 6.89 -0.16
CA ILE A 18 18.17 6.91 -0.17
C ILE A 18 17.64 7.76 -1.33
N LYS A 19 18.19 8.96 -1.54
CA LYS A 19 17.72 9.89 -2.57
C LYS A 19 18.09 9.47 -3.99
N THR A 20 19.20 8.76 -4.15
CA THR A 20 19.72 8.34 -5.46
C THR A 20 19.09 7.04 -5.92
N HIS A 21 18.87 6.09 -5.00
CA HIS A 21 18.46 4.74 -5.36
C HIS A 21 17.00 4.43 -5.07
N LEU A 22 16.25 5.27 -4.35
CA LEU A 22 14.83 5.01 -4.11
C LEU A 22 13.92 5.91 -4.95
N ASN A 23 12.97 5.27 -5.63
CA ASN A 23 11.94 5.95 -6.42
C ASN A 23 10.55 5.35 -6.13
N PRO A 24 9.59 6.15 -5.61
CA PRO A 24 9.76 7.53 -5.15
C PRO A 24 10.70 7.63 -3.95
N ILE A 25 11.22 8.82 -3.70
CA ILE A 25 12.03 9.08 -2.51
C ILE A 25 11.08 9.06 -1.29
N PRO A 26 11.30 8.19 -0.29
CA PRO A 26 10.45 8.16 0.90
C PRO A 26 10.65 9.43 1.73
N GLU A 27 9.65 9.77 2.54
CA GLU A 27 9.85 10.74 3.62
C GLU A 27 10.65 10.06 4.74
N PHE A 28 11.78 10.65 5.12
CA PHE A 28 12.63 10.11 6.17
C PHE A 28 13.28 11.23 6.99
N LYS A 29 13.62 10.90 8.23
CA LYS A 29 14.33 11.75 9.16
C LYS A 29 15.60 11.05 9.64
N LEU A 30 16.68 11.81 9.68
CA LEU A 30 17.94 11.40 10.31
C LEU A 30 18.11 12.16 11.61
N SER A 31 18.45 11.46 12.68
CA SER A 31 18.78 12.06 13.97
C SER A 31 19.94 11.32 14.63
N PHE A 32 20.63 12.02 15.52
CA PHE A 32 21.76 11.46 16.27
C PHE A 32 21.34 11.16 17.69
N GLU A 33 21.64 9.95 18.15
CA GLU A 33 21.52 9.57 19.56
C GLU A 33 22.89 9.30 20.14
N LYS A 34 23.10 9.74 21.39
CA LYS A 34 24.35 9.50 22.13
C LYS A 34 24.08 8.63 23.33
N ASP A 35 24.88 7.57 23.47
CA ASP A 35 24.93 6.74 24.66
C ASP A 35 26.39 6.66 25.12
N ASN A 36 26.70 7.35 26.21
CA ASN A 36 28.06 7.57 26.70
C ASN A 36 28.97 8.23 25.65
N ASP A 37 30.06 7.56 25.29
CA ASP A 37 31.06 7.96 24.29
C ASP A 37 30.70 7.52 22.87
N LYS A 38 29.51 6.95 22.66
CA LYS A 38 29.08 6.37 21.38
C LYS A 38 27.98 7.21 20.75
N THR A 39 28.12 7.44 19.45
CA THR A 39 27.13 8.14 18.63
C THR A 39 26.47 7.16 17.68
N PHE A 40 25.15 7.28 17.52
CA PHE A 40 24.31 6.49 16.64
C PHE A 40 23.58 7.39 15.66
N VAL A 41 23.34 6.89 14.45
CA VAL A 41 22.44 7.49 13.47
C VAL A 41 21.13 6.71 13.51
N ILE A 42 20.03 7.42 13.79
CA ILE A 42 18.68 6.89 13.73
C ILE A 42 18.07 7.33 12.40
N VAL A 43 17.63 6.36 11.60
CA VAL A 43 16.91 6.58 10.35
C VAL A 43 15.45 6.22 10.57
N GLU A 44 14.60 7.22 10.65
CA GLU A 44 13.15 7.05 10.76
C GLU A 44 12.54 7.23 9.36
N VAL A 45 11.96 6.16 8.81
CA VAL A 45 11.32 6.18 7.48
C VAL A 45 9.81 6.16 7.68
N MET A 46 9.14 7.20 7.20
CA MET A 46 7.70 7.36 7.34
C MET A 46 6.96 6.46 6.34
N LYS A 47 5.78 5.97 6.75
CA LYS A 47 4.92 5.20 5.85
C LYS A 47 4.38 6.14 4.76
N GLY A 48 4.87 5.95 3.55
CA GLY A 48 4.37 6.69 2.39
C GLY A 48 3.21 6.00 1.67
N GLN A 49 2.48 6.79 0.89
CA GLN A 49 1.30 6.33 0.13
C GLN A 49 1.62 5.98 -1.32
N GLN A 50 2.81 6.37 -1.82
CA GLN A 50 3.20 6.16 -3.21
C GLN A 50 3.88 4.80 -3.39
N THR A 51 3.21 3.74 -2.95
CA THR A 51 3.74 2.38 -3.09
C THR A 51 3.58 1.88 -4.54
N PRO A 52 4.47 1.00 -5.02
CA PRO A 52 5.70 0.52 -4.37
C PRO A 52 6.84 1.55 -4.41
N TYR A 53 7.72 1.46 -3.41
CA TYR A 53 9.02 2.14 -3.40
C TYR A 53 10.05 1.21 -4.03
N TYR A 54 10.54 1.57 -5.22
CA TYR A 54 11.54 0.78 -5.92
C TYR A 54 12.94 1.19 -5.48
N TYR A 55 13.79 0.19 -5.29
CA TYR A 55 15.23 0.33 -5.32
C TYR A 55 15.72 0.19 -6.76
N GLU A 56 16.41 1.22 -7.25
CA GLU A 56 17.07 1.30 -8.54
C GLU A 56 18.58 1.31 -8.32
N GLY A 57 19.23 0.18 -8.55
CA GLY A 57 20.67 0.01 -8.33
C GLY A 57 21.16 -1.27 -9.00
N ASP A 58 22.44 -1.32 -9.36
CA ASP A 58 23.08 -2.50 -9.96
C ASP A 58 22.35 -3.05 -11.21
N GLY A 59 21.70 -2.15 -11.98
CA GLY A 59 20.94 -2.49 -13.18
C GLY A 59 19.60 -3.18 -12.91
N GLN A 60 19.11 -3.16 -11.68
CA GLN A 60 17.85 -3.78 -11.28
C GLN A 60 16.89 -2.75 -10.67
N LEU A 61 15.60 -2.97 -10.94
CA LEU A 61 14.49 -2.23 -10.34
C LEU A 61 13.66 -3.22 -9.51
N ILE A 62 13.80 -3.16 -8.18
CA ILE A 62 13.19 -4.14 -7.27
C ILE A 62 12.46 -3.41 -6.14
N ALA A 63 11.25 -3.87 -5.81
CA ALA A 63 10.56 -3.47 -4.60
C ALA A 63 10.79 -4.53 -3.51
N PHE A 64 11.00 -4.08 -2.27
CA PHE A 64 11.15 -4.94 -1.11
C PHE A 64 9.96 -4.79 -0.16
N MET A 65 9.67 -5.84 0.59
CA MET A 65 8.76 -5.78 1.73
C MET A 65 9.42 -6.30 2.99
N ARG A 66 9.12 -5.66 4.11
CA ARG A 66 9.57 -6.12 5.42
C ARG A 66 8.66 -7.24 5.92
N ILE A 67 9.24 -8.41 6.17
CA ILE A 67 8.57 -9.57 6.78
C ILE A 67 9.37 -9.95 8.02
N GLY A 68 8.76 -9.78 9.20
CA GLY A 68 9.46 -9.94 10.46
C GLY A 68 10.62 -8.94 10.59
N ASN A 69 11.84 -9.44 10.75
CA ASN A 69 13.07 -8.66 10.88
C ASN A 69 13.82 -8.46 9.55
N GLU A 70 13.35 -9.04 8.44
CA GLU A 70 14.06 -9.03 7.17
C GLU A 70 13.30 -8.25 6.07
N SER A 71 14.06 -7.73 5.12
CA SER A 71 13.53 -7.18 3.87
C SER A 71 13.72 -8.24 2.77
N VAL A 72 12.63 -8.69 2.16
CA VAL A 72 12.65 -9.66 1.06
C VAL A 72 12.13 -9.03 -0.23
N PRO A 73 12.60 -9.46 -1.41
CA PRO A 73 12.04 -9.02 -2.68
C PRO A 73 10.53 -9.31 -2.73
N ALA A 74 9.75 -8.33 -3.16
CA ALA A 74 8.31 -8.50 -3.32
C ALA A 74 8.04 -9.51 -4.45
N THR A 75 7.23 -10.54 -4.14
CA THR A 75 6.71 -11.45 -5.16
C THR A 75 5.77 -10.70 -6.13
N PRO A 76 5.48 -11.24 -7.33
CA PRO A 76 4.59 -10.56 -8.28
C PRO A 76 3.20 -10.21 -7.74
N SER A 77 2.63 -11.04 -6.86
CA SER A 77 1.34 -10.77 -6.21
C SER A 77 1.44 -9.63 -5.20
N GLN A 78 2.50 -9.61 -4.39
CA GLN A 78 2.75 -8.55 -3.42
C GLN A 78 3.05 -7.22 -4.12
N LEU A 79 3.82 -7.24 -5.20
CA LEU A 79 4.08 -6.07 -6.03
C LEU A 79 2.77 -5.50 -6.59
N ARG A 80 1.89 -6.36 -7.11
CA ARG A 80 0.57 -5.93 -7.59
C ARG A 80 -0.26 -5.28 -6.48
N GLU A 81 -0.24 -5.83 -5.27
CA GLU A 81 -0.92 -5.23 -4.11
C GLU A 81 -0.35 -3.85 -3.76
N LEU A 82 0.98 -3.70 -3.78
CA LEU A 82 1.63 -2.40 -3.55
C LEU A 82 1.24 -1.36 -4.61
N VAL A 83 1.13 -1.78 -5.88
CA VAL A 83 0.67 -0.90 -6.97
C VAL A 83 -0.77 -0.46 -6.75
N LEU A 84 -1.67 -1.39 -6.39
CA LEU A 84 -3.07 -1.06 -6.10
C LEU A 84 -3.18 -0.10 -4.91
N ARG A 85 -2.43 -0.37 -3.84
CA ARG A 85 -2.37 0.53 -2.69
C ARG A 85 -1.91 1.94 -3.08
N GLY A 86 -0.95 2.04 -4.00
CA GLY A 86 -0.46 3.31 -4.52
C GLY A 86 -1.49 4.07 -5.35
N SER A 87 -2.41 3.38 -6.02
CA SER A 87 -3.54 3.99 -6.74
C SER A 87 -4.74 4.31 -5.84
N GLY A 88 -4.69 3.97 -4.55
CA GLY A 88 -5.85 4.08 -3.65
C GLY A 88 -6.91 3.00 -3.90
N GLU A 89 -6.57 1.96 -4.66
CA GLU A 89 -7.45 0.86 -5.00
C GLU A 89 -7.12 -0.40 -4.18
N SER A 90 -8.06 -1.34 -4.19
CA SER A 90 -7.85 -2.69 -3.69
C SER A 90 -8.20 -3.69 -4.78
N TYR A 91 -7.81 -4.95 -4.61
CA TYR A 91 -8.25 -5.99 -5.55
C TYR A 91 -9.78 -6.06 -5.67
N ASP A 92 -10.46 -5.82 -4.54
CA ASP A 92 -11.92 -5.88 -4.44
C ASP A 92 -12.63 -4.75 -5.19
N SER A 93 -12.00 -3.58 -5.33
CA SER A 93 -12.55 -2.44 -6.06
C SER A 93 -12.36 -2.52 -7.57
N LEU A 94 -11.51 -3.44 -8.06
CA LEU A 94 -11.29 -3.60 -9.49
C LEU A 94 -12.53 -4.17 -10.19
N LYS A 95 -12.69 -3.80 -11.46
CA LYS A 95 -13.71 -4.37 -12.34
C LYS A 95 -13.62 -5.90 -12.37
N SER A 96 -14.76 -6.53 -12.10
CA SER A 96 -14.96 -7.96 -12.21
C SER A 96 -15.02 -8.42 -13.66
N ARG A 97 -14.78 -9.72 -13.86
CA ARG A 97 -15.01 -10.41 -15.14
C ARG A 97 -16.49 -10.58 -15.49
N TYR A 98 -17.40 -10.42 -14.53
CA TYR A 98 -18.83 -10.56 -14.74
C TYR A 98 -19.49 -9.22 -15.03
N ASP A 99 -20.56 -9.24 -15.83
CA ASP A 99 -21.39 -8.06 -16.11
C ASP A 99 -22.39 -7.85 -14.96
N PHE A 100 -22.53 -6.62 -14.49
CA PHE A 100 -23.47 -6.22 -13.44
C PHE A 100 -24.91 -6.65 -13.77
N ASN A 101 -25.32 -6.51 -15.04
CA ASN A 101 -26.68 -6.82 -15.49
C ASN A 101 -27.04 -8.31 -15.41
N ASN A 102 -26.03 -9.18 -15.27
CA ASN A 102 -26.22 -10.62 -15.17
C ASN A 102 -26.27 -11.12 -13.71
N MET A 103 -26.17 -10.24 -12.71
CA MET A 103 -26.07 -10.61 -11.30
C MET A 103 -27.35 -10.30 -10.48
N SER A 104 -27.52 -10.90 -9.29
CA SER A 104 -28.72 -10.74 -8.45
C SER A 104 -28.44 -10.55 -6.96
N PHE A 105 -28.55 -9.31 -6.50
CA PHE A 105 -28.28 -8.93 -5.11
C PHE A 105 -29.44 -9.19 -4.13
N THR A 106 -30.32 -10.16 -4.41
CA THR A 106 -31.57 -10.34 -3.64
C THR A 106 -31.29 -10.60 -2.15
N LYS A 107 -30.25 -11.39 -1.85
CA LYS A 107 -29.87 -11.69 -0.46
C LYS A 107 -29.33 -10.45 0.26
N LEU A 108 -28.47 -9.68 -0.40
CA LEU A 108 -27.94 -8.41 0.14
C LEU A 108 -29.10 -7.44 0.45
N LYS A 109 -29.99 -7.21 -0.52
CA LYS A 109 -31.14 -6.30 -0.36
C LYS A 109 -32.04 -6.72 0.81
N SER A 110 -32.31 -8.02 0.94
CA SER A 110 -33.11 -8.58 2.03
C SER A 110 -32.46 -8.34 3.41
N VAL A 111 -31.16 -8.64 3.54
CA VAL A 111 -30.43 -8.45 4.80
C VAL A 111 -30.28 -6.97 5.15
N TYR A 112 -30.02 -6.11 4.16
CA TYR A 112 -29.95 -4.67 4.37
C TYR A 112 -31.27 -4.13 4.92
N LYS A 113 -32.40 -4.44 4.27
CA LYS A 113 -33.74 -4.03 4.73
C LYS A 113 -34.05 -4.50 6.15
N GLN A 114 -33.71 -5.76 6.46
CA GLN A 114 -33.91 -6.31 7.79
C GLN A 114 -33.12 -5.57 8.87
N ARG A 115 -31.89 -5.14 8.56
CA ARG A 115 -30.98 -4.52 9.54
C ARG A 115 -31.20 -3.01 9.69
N THR A 116 -31.48 -2.31 8.61
CA THR A 116 -31.55 -0.83 8.60
C THR A 116 -32.98 -0.30 8.55
N GLY A 117 -33.95 -1.12 8.16
CA GLY A 117 -35.31 -0.68 7.86
C GLY A 117 -35.44 0.04 6.51
N ASN A 118 -34.33 0.32 5.83
CA ASN A 118 -34.29 1.06 4.56
C ASN A 118 -34.27 0.12 3.35
N THR A 119 -34.86 0.56 2.25
CA THR A 119 -34.76 -0.16 0.97
C THR A 119 -33.37 0.10 0.38
N PHE A 120 -32.80 -0.92 -0.26
CA PHE A 120 -31.51 -0.78 -0.96
C PHE A 120 -31.77 -0.22 -2.35
N GLU A 121 -31.30 0.99 -2.60
CA GLU A 121 -31.51 1.76 -3.82
C GLU A 121 -30.37 1.57 -4.81
N ASP A 122 -30.55 2.01 -6.06
CA ASP A 122 -29.51 1.84 -7.09
C ASP A 122 -28.23 2.63 -6.78
N THR A 123 -28.35 3.77 -6.09
CA THR A 123 -27.20 4.55 -5.60
C THR A 123 -26.40 3.83 -4.52
N ASP A 124 -26.99 2.84 -3.85
CA ASP A 124 -26.29 2.08 -2.81
C ASP A 124 -25.27 1.11 -3.41
N TYR A 125 -25.42 0.68 -4.67
CA TYR A 125 -24.43 -0.19 -5.32
C TYR A 125 -23.07 0.50 -5.44
N GLU A 126 -23.04 1.76 -5.86
CA GLU A 126 -21.81 2.55 -5.96
C GLU A 126 -21.30 2.91 -4.56
N SER A 127 -22.20 3.33 -3.66
CA SER A 127 -21.85 3.70 -2.28
C SER A 127 -21.22 2.54 -1.49
N PHE A 128 -21.61 1.29 -1.79
CA PHE A 128 -21.05 0.08 -1.18
C PHE A 128 -19.84 -0.46 -1.96
N GLY A 129 -19.44 0.18 -3.06
CA GLY A 129 -18.34 -0.26 -3.92
C GLY A 129 -18.61 -1.57 -4.65
N LEU A 130 -19.89 -1.94 -4.87
CA LEU A 130 -20.30 -3.11 -5.64
C LEU A 130 -20.21 -2.86 -7.14
N ILE A 131 -20.34 -1.59 -7.54
CA ILE A 131 -20.01 -1.09 -8.87
C ILE A 131 -18.99 0.05 -8.76
N ASP A 132 -18.17 0.23 -9.80
CA ASP A 132 -17.28 1.38 -9.92
C ASP A 132 -18.04 2.63 -10.43
N GLU A 133 -17.36 3.77 -10.46
CA GLU A 133 -17.90 5.07 -10.95
C GLU A 133 -18.35 5.02 -12.42
N LYS A 134 -17.96 3.98 -13.17
CA LYS A 134 -18.35 3.75 -14.56
C LYS A 134 -19.50 2.74 -14.68
N GLY A 135 -20.06 2.28 -13.56
CA GLY A 135 -21.15 1.31 -13.49
C GLY A 135 -20.73 -0.14 -13.72
N ASN A 136 -19.43 -0.47 -13.70
CA ASN A 136 -18.99 -1.86 -13.83
C ASN A 136 -19.05 -2.56 -12.48
N LEU A 137 -19.50 -3.82 -12.46
CA LEU A 137 -19.41 -4.68 -11.29
C LEU A 137 -17.96 -4.80 -10.80
N THR A 138 -17.74 -4.61 -9.51
CA THR A 138 -16.43 -4.82 -8.87
C THR A 138 -16.24 -6.27 -8.42
N ASN A 139 -15.02 -6.65 -8.05
CA ASN A 139 -14.77 -7.97 -7.46
C ASN A 139 -15.52 -8.16 -6.13
N ALA A 140 -15.62 -7.12 -5.29
CA ALA A 140 -16.47 -7.13 -4.09
C ALA A 140 -17.95 -7.31 -4.47
N GLY A 141 -18.41 -6.58 -5.49
CA GLY A 141 -19.75 -6.72 -6.06
C GLY A 141 -20.05 -8.17 -6.40
N ALA A 142 -19.19 -8.79 -7.21
CA ALA A 142 -19.34 -10.18 -7.63
C ALA A 142 -19.36 -11.20 -6.49
N LEU A 143 -18.71 -10.91 -5.34
CA LEU A 143 -18.78 -11.77 -4.15
C LEU A 143 -20.11 -11.68 -3.40
N LEU A 144 -20.82 -10.56 -3.55
CA LEU A 144 -22.08 -10.25 -2.85
C LEU A 144 -23.32 -10.38 -3.75
N ALA A 145 -23.12 -10.70 -5.03
CA ALA A 145 -24.17 -10.72 -6.06
C ALA A 145 -24.84 -12.07 -6.28
#